data_AF-I1QI37-F1
#
_entry.id   AF-I1QI37-F1
#
_cell.length_a   1.000
_cell.length_b   1.000
_cell.length_c   1.000
_cell.angle_alpha   90.00
_cell.angle_beta   90.00
_cell.angle_gamma   90.00
#
_symmetry.space_group_name_H-M   'P 1'
#
loop_
_entity.id
_entity.type
_entity.pdbx_description
1 polymer ?
#
loop_
_entity_poly.entity_id
_entity_poly.type
_entity_poly.pdbx_seq_one_letter_code
_entity_poly.pdbx_strand_id
1 'polypeptide(L)'
;MAVGLRDNKWRVIAFQPKHTHPMVKRLGRRRYYRSHRHISNEDYEFLKTLHDRNIATSQILALLGDLLGGVRNLTFTAKDVSNLRTKLRQQVSLKDVAMTIDYFQKTQADNPSFFYAARYDEDNVLKALFWVDGRTRKMHQSY
;
A
#
# COMPACT_ATOMS: atom_id res chain seq x y z
N MET A 1 0.69 22.90 -29.03
CA MET A 1 2.16 22.99 -29.12
C MET A 1 2.63 21.90 -30.05
N ALA A 2 3.51 22.20 -30.99
CA ALA A 2 4.16 21.21 -31.84
C ALA A 2 5.66 21.22 -31.58
N VAL A 3 6.26 20.03 -31.49
CA VAL A 3 7.70 19.84 -31.30
C VAL A 3 8.22 19.09 -32.51
N GLY A 4 9.36 19.53 -33.06
CA GLY A 4 10.00 18.91 -34.21
C GLY A 4 11.49 18.73 -33.98
N LEU A 5 12.08 17.73 -34.63
CA LEU A 5 13.51 17.49 -34.60
C LEU A 5 14.20 18.42 -35.62
N ARG A 6 15.13 19.26 -35.16
CA ARG A 6 15.97 20.12 -36.01
C ARG A 6 17.42 20.07 -35.52
N ASP A 7 18.36 19.88 -36.44
CA ASP A 7 19.80 19.73 -36.13
C ASP A 7 20.06 18.68 -35.04
N ASN A 8 19.36 17.55 -35.14
CA ASN A 8 19.42 16.46 -34.16
C ASN A 8 19.03 16.86 -32.71
N LYS A 9 18.25 17.95 -32.55
CA LYS A 9 17.72 18.43 -31.26
C LYS A 9 16.20 18.65 -31.35
N TRP A 10 15.47 18.29 -30.30
CA TRP A 10 14.04 18.57 -30.19
C TRP A 10 13.83 20.07 -29.92
N ARG A 11 13.09 20.75 -30.81
CA ARG A 11 12.74 22.16 -30.65
C ARG A 11 11.24 22.35 -30.73
N VAL A 12 10.70 23.28 -29.93
CA VAL A 12 9.31 23.73 -30.06
C VAL A 12 9.21 24.54 -31.35
N ILE A 13 8.45 24.04 -32.32
CA ILE A 13 8.31 24.65 -33.65
C ILE A 13 7.03 25.49 -33.77
N ALA A 14 6.04 25.25 -32.90
CA ALA A 14 4.83 26.07 -32.81
C ALA A 14 4.26 26.07 -31.39
N PHE A 15 3.91 27.26 -30.90
CA PHE A 15 3.31 27.46 -29.58
C PHE A 15 2.22 28.53 -29.65
N GLN A 16 1.00 28.16 -29.27
CA GLN A 16 -0.13 29.09 -29.17
C GLN A 16 -0.39 29.35 -27.68
N PRO A 17 -0.01 30.53 -27.14
CA PRO A 17 -0.16 30.83 -25.71
C PRO A 17 -1.59 31.20 -25.31
N LYS A 18 -2.40 31.73 -26.26
CA LYS A 18 -3.76 32.18 -25.96
C LYS A 18 -4.69 30.97 -25.84
N HIS A 19 -5.34 30.86 -24.68
CA HIS A 19 -6.39 29.89 -24.42
C HIS A 19 -7.77 30.50 -24.71
N THR A 20 -8.75 29.66 -25.03
CA THR A 20 -10.16 30.06 -25.21
C THR A 20 -10.93 30.15 -23.88
N HIS A 21 -10.28 29.85 -22.76
CA HIS A 21 -10.87 29.87 -21.43
C HIS A 21 -9.87 30.40 -20.38
N PRO A 22 -10.34 30.93 -19.23
CA PRO A 22 -9.46 31.33 -18.14
C PRO A 22 -8.72 30.13 -17.54
N MET A 23 -7.51 30.37 -17.05
CA MET A 23 -6.71 29.36 -16.37
C MET A 23 -7.30 29.06 -14.98
N VAL A 24 -7.48 27.77 -14.66
CA VAL A 24 -8.02 27.34 -13.37
C VAL A 24 -6.96 27.51 -12.28
N LYS A 25 -7.16 28.49 -11.39
CA LYS A 25 -6.25 28.76 -10.25
C LYS A 25 -6.62 28.02 -8.96
N ARG A 26 -7.65 27.16 -8.97
CA ARG A 26 -8.16 26.48 -7.77
C ARG A 26 -7.20 25.37 -7.32
N LEU A 27 -6.33 25.67 -6.35
CA LEU A 27 -5.36 24.72 -5.77
C LEU A 27 -6.02 23.40 -5.33
N GLY A 28 -7.17 23.47 -4.66
CA GLY A 28 -7.91 22.28 -4.21
C GLY A 28 -8.45 21.36 -5.33
N ARG A 29 -8.39 21.79 -6.60
CA ARG A 29 -8.72 20.92 -7.75
C ARG A 29 -7.50 20.25 -8.37
N ARG A 30 -6.28 20.66 -8.03
CA ARG A 30 -5.05 20.18 -8.66
C ARG A 30 -4.87 18.67 -8.52
N ARG A 31 -5.16 18.11 -7.35
CA ARG A 31 -5.10 16.67 -7.06
C ARG A 31 -5.98 15.77 -7.93
N TYR A 32 -6.99 16.32 -8.60
CA TYR A 32 -7.83 15.56 -9.52
C TYR A 32 -7.25 15.50 -10.94
N TYR A 33 -6.30 16.37 -11.28
CA TYR A 33 -5.60 16.31 -12.56
C TYR A 33 -4.47 15.28 -12.49
N ARG A 34 -4.52 14.27 -13.37
CA ARG A 34 -3.52 13.20 -13.42
C ARG A 34 -2.09 13.72 -13.53
N SER A 35 -1.86 14.80 -14.28
CA SER A 35 -0.54 15.42 -14.45
C SER A 35 0.02 16.10 -13.20
N HIS A 36 -0.84 16.41 -12.22
CA HIS A 36 -0.45 17.06 -10.97
C HIS A 36 -0.53 16.10 -9.77
N ARG A 37 -1.10 14.91 -9.99
CA ARG A 37 -1.32 13.88 -8.98
C ARG A 37 -0.05 13.07 -8.77
N HIS A 38 0.56 13.24 -7.61
CA HIS A 38 1.75 12.51 -7.19
C HIS A 38 1.75 12.37 -5.67
N ILE A 39 2.29 11.26 -5.17
CA ILE A 39 2.62 11.10 -3.75
C ILE A 39 4.14 11.30 -3.67
N SER A 40 4.61 12.24 -2.85
CA SER A 40 6.05 12.42 -2.66
C SER A 40 6.65 11.23 -1.91
N ASN A 41 7.96 11.08 -1.90
CA ASN A 41 8.59 9.98 -1.18
C ASN A 41 8.41 10.11 0.34
N GLU A 42 8.41 11.34 0.84
CA GLU A 42 8.19 11.66 2.26
C GLU A 42 6.76 11.27 2.68
N ASP A 43 5.76 11.68 1.89
CA ASP A 43 4.38 11.30 2.12
C ASP A 43 4.21 9.77 2.02
N TYR A 44 4.89 9.12 1.09
CA TYR A 44 4.85 7.67 0.93
C TYR A 44 5.36 6.93 2.18
N GLU A 45 6.51 7.29 2.73
CA GLU A 45 7.06 6.65 3.93
C GLU A 45 6.18 6.89 5.16
N PHE A 46 5.59 8.08 5.27
CA PHE A 46 4.62 8.36 6.32
C PHE A 46 3.34 7.52 6.17
N LEU A 47 2.77 7.47 4.96
CA LEU A 47 1.62 6.63 4.62
C LEU A 47 1.87 5.16 4.94
N LYS A 48 3.06 4.64 4.60
CA LYS A 48 3.48 3.27 4.88
C LYS A 48 3.56 3.00 6.37
N THR A 49 4.17 3.89 7.14
CA THR A 49 4.25 3.77 8.61
C THR A 49 2.86 3.71 9.25
N LEU A 50 1.93 4.56 8.80
CA LEU A 50 0.56 4.57 9.32
C LEU A 50 -0.25 3.35 8.85
N HIS A 51 0.02 2.86 7.64
CA HIS A 51 -0.54 1.62 7.12
C HIS A 51 -0.16 0.42 8.00
N ASP A 52 1.11 0.32 8.37
CA ASP A 52 1.64 -0.80 9.17
C ASP A 52 1.10 -0.78 10.60
N ARG A 53 0.70 0.40 11.10
CA ARG A 53 -0.05 0.59 12.36
C ARG A 53 -1.55 0.43 12.21
N ASN A 54 -2.02 -0.02 11.05
CA ASN A 54 -3.41 -0.30 10.72
C ASN A 54 -4.37 0.90 10.87
N ILE A 55 -3.86 2.12 10.67
CA ILE A 55 -4.66 3.35 10.75
C ILE A 55 -5.57 3.47 9.52
N ALA A 56 -6.79 3.98 9.71
CA ALA A 56 -7.76 4.13 8.63
C ALA A 56 -7.33 5.20 7.62
N THR A 57 -7.61 4.98 6.32
CA THR A 57 -7.25 5.95 5.25
C THR A 57 -7.85 7.34 5.48
N SER A 58 -9.05 7.43 6.07
CA SER A 58 -9.67 8.71 6.41
C SER A 58 -8.84 9.49 7.44
N GLN A 59 -8.37 8.81 8.49
CA GLN A 59 -7.52 9.42 9.53
C GLN A 59 -6.16 9.81 8.96
N ILE A 60 -5.57 8.96 8.12
CA ILE A 60 -4.31 9.25 7.43
C ILE A 60 -4.41 10.52 6.58
N LEU A 61 -5.49 10.65 5.79
CA LEU A 61 -5.72 11.85 4.97
C LEU A 61 -6.02 13.09 5.80
N ALA A 62 -6.68 12.95 6.95
CA ALA A 62 -6.90 14.05 7.87
C ALA A 62 -5.57 14.54 8.44
N LEU A 63 -4.72 13.62 8.96
CA LEU A 63 -3.40 13.94 9.50
C LEU A 63 -2.49 14.62 8.47
N LEU A 64 -2.41 14.07 7.25
CA LEU A 64 -1.63 14.67 6.16
C LEU A 64 -2.24 16.00 5.70
N GLY A 65 -3.56 16.10 5.73
CA GLY A 65 -4.25 17.37 5.51
C GLY A 65 -3.82 18.41 6.53
N ASP A 66 -3.87 18.10 7.81
CA ASP A 66 -3.52 19.01 8.90
C ASP A 66 -2.05 19.44 8.82
N LEU A 67 -1.15 18.50 8.54
CA LEU A 67 0.28 18.76 8.37
C LEU A 67 0.57 19.73 7.21
N LEU A 68 -0.21 19.66 6.13
CA LEU A 68 -0.02 20.46 4.92
C LEU A 68 -0.94 21.69 4.86
N GLY A 69 -1.54 22.11 5.98
CA GLY A 69 -2.39 23.30 6.05
C GLY A 69 -3.76 23.13 5.37
N GLY A 70 -4.20 21.89 5.24
CA GLY A 70 -5.54 21.49 4.83
C GLY A 70 -5.54 20.41 3.75
N VAL A 71 -6.61 19.60 3.75
CA VAL A 71 -6.86 18.53 2.76
C VAL A 71 -6.82 19.03 1.30
N ARG A 72 -7.08 20.33 1.06
CA ARG A 72 -7.04 20.95 -0.27
C ARG A 72 -5.61 21.10 -0.83
N ASN A 73 -4.60 21.06 0.03
CA ASN A 73 -3.20 21.19 -0.35
C ASN A 73 -2.55 19.84 -0.69
N LEU A 74 -3.23 18.73 -0.38
CA LEU A 74 -2.81 17.41 -0.83
C LEU A 74 -2.76 17.35 -2.35
N THR A 75 -1.71 16.74 -2.87
CA THR A 75 -1.47 16.51 -4.31
C THR A 75 -2.12 15.21 -4.80
N PHE A 76 -2.59 14.36 -3.89
CA PHE A 76 -3.23 13.08 -4.17
C PHE A 76 -4.62 12.97 -3.53
N THR A 77 -5.31 11.89 -3.87
CA THR A 77 -6.70 11.61 -3.49
C THR A 77 -6.79 10.40 -2.55
N ALA A 78 -7.94 10.21 -1.91
CA ALA A 78 -8.19 9.00 -1.13
C ALA A 78 -8.05 7.71 -1.94
N LYS A 79 -8.38 7.77 -3.25
CA LYS A 79 -8.22 6.61 -4.14
C LYS A 79 -6.74 6.27 -4.37
N ASP A 80 -5.84 7.25 -4.39
CA ASP A 80 -4.39 6.98 -4.45
C ASP A 80 -3.92 6.21 -3.25
N VAL A 81 -4.29 6.69 -2.05
CA VAL A 81 -3.91 6.04 -0.80
C VAL A 81 -4.48 4.63 -0.75
N SER A 82 -5.74 4.44 -1.17
CA SER A 82 -6.33 3.10 -1.26
C SER A 82 -5.56 2.18 -2.21
N ASN A 83 -5.20 2.65 -3.41
CA ASN A 83 -4.42 1.87 -4.37
C ASN A 83 -3.01 1.55 -3.83
N LEU A 84 -2.37 2.51 -3.14
CA LEU A 84 -1.08 2.34 -2.49
C LEU A 84 -1.15 1.24 -1.43
N ARG A 85 -2.16 1.30 -0.55
CA ARG A 85 -2.38 0.31 0.50
C ARG A 85 -2.61 -1.09 -0.08
N THR A 86 -3.34 -1.21 -1.19
CA THR A 86 -3.48 -2.50 -1.89
C THR A 86 -2.12 -3.05 -2.32
N LYS A 87 -1.22 -2.22 -2.87
CA LYS A 87 0.14 -2.63 -3.24
C LYS A 87 0.98 -3.03 -2.01
N LEU A 88 0.90 -2.27 -0.92
CA LEU A 88 1.59 -2.59 0.33
C LEU A 88 1.14 -3.95 0.88
N ARG A 89 -0.18 -4.24 0.86
CA ARG A 89 -0.71 -5.55 1.28
C ARG A 89 -0.25 -6.69 0.39
N GLN A 90 -0.12 -6.48 -0.92
CA GLN A 90 0.41 -7.51 -1.81
C GLN A 90 1.86 -7.89 -1.46
N GLN A 91 2.68 -6.92 -1.06
CA GLN A 91 4.05 -7.20 -0.60
C GLN A 91 4.08 -7.99 0.71
N VAL A 92 3.16 -7.70 1.64
CA VAL A 92 3.01 -8.43 2.91
C VAL A 92 2.53 -9.86 2.67
N SER A 93 1.58 -10.07 1.75
CA SER A 93 1.06 -11.40 1.39
C SER A 93 2.13 -12.41 0.95
N LEU A 94 3.24 -11.95 0.37
CA LEU A 94 4.37 -12.83 0.01
C LEU A 94 5.14 -13.36 1.22
N LYS A 95 5.05 -12.66 2.37
CA LYS A 95 5.72 -13.03 3.63
C LYS A 95 4.78 -13.67 4.65
N ASP A 96 3.47 -13.53 4.48
CA ASP A 96 2.47 -13.98 5.47
C ASP A 96 2.57 -15.46 5.78
N VAL A 97 2.77 -16.31 4.77
CA VAL A 97 2.96 -17.75 4.99
C VAL A 97 4.21 -18.02 5.81
N ALA A 98 5.34 -17.41 5.47
CA ALA A 98 6.59 -17.59 6.22
C ALA A 98 6.47 -17.10 7.67
N MET A 99 5.84 -15.94 7.89
CA MET A 99 5.60 -15.39 9.23
C MET A 99 4.64 -16.26 10.05
N THR A 100 3.62 -16.84 9.41
CA THR A 100 2.68 -17.75 10.07
C THR A 100 3.38 -19.03 10.53
N ILE A 101 4.24 -19.60 9.69
CA ILE A 101 5.01 -20.79 10.03
C ILE A 101 6.03 -20.50 11.15
N ASP A 102 6.73 -19.37 11.10
CA ASP A 102 7.63 -18.93 12.18
C ASP A 102 6.88 -18.75 13.51
N TYR A 103 5.68 -18.16 13.47
CA TYR A 103 4.82 -18.05 14.64
C TYR A 103 4.39 -19.42 15.18
N PHE A 104 4.00 -20.38 14.33
CA PHE A 104 3.64 -21.73 14.75
C PHE A 104 4.83 -22.52 15.31
N GLN A 105 6.02 -22.36 14.73
CA GLN A 105 7.26 -22.94 15.25
C GLN A 105 7.56 -22.43 16.66
N LYS A 106 7.49 -21.11 16.87
CA LYS A 106 7.66 -20.48 18.19
C LYS A 106 6.59 -20.94 19.19
N THR A 107 5.33 -20.95 18.76
CA THR A 107 4.21 -21.38 19.61
C THR A 107 4.34 -22.85 20.02
N GLN A 108 4.82 -23.73 19.13
CA GLN A 108 5.08 -25.13 19.45
C GLN A 108 6.28 -25.32 20.39
N ALA A 109 7.32 -24.49 20.24
CA ALA A 109 8.47 -24.50 21.14
C ALA A 109 8.08 -24.05 22.56
N ASP A 110 7.25 -22.99 22.67
CA ASP A 110 6.77 -22.47 23.95
C ASP A 110 5.71 -23.37 24.59
N ASN A 111 4.88 -24.01 23.77
CA ASN A 111 3.81 -24.91 24.22
C ASN A 111 3.87 -26.24 23.45
N PRO A 112 4.53 -27.27 24.01
CA PRO A 112 4.62 -28.59 23.37
C PRO A 112 3.26 -29.28 23.11
N SER A 113 2.18 -28.80 23.75
CA SER A 113 0.83 -29.32 23.49
C SER A 113 0.24 -28.76 22.19
N PHE A 114 0.70 -27.59 21.72
CA PHE A 114 0.33 -27.03 20.43
C PHE A 114 0.92 -27.90 19.30
N PHE A 115 0.13 -28.12 18.26
CA PHE A 115 0.54 -28.91 17.11
C PHE A 115 0.13 -28.20 15.82
N TYR A 116 1.01 -28.22 14.84
CA TYR A 116 0.70 -27.79 13.49
C TYR A 116 1.32 -28.74 12.46
N ALA A 117 0.72 -28.80 11.29
CA ALA A 117 1.22 -29.51 10.12
C ALA A 117 1.01 -28.67 8.88
N ALA A 118 2.02 -28.60 8.01
CA ALA A 118 2.00 -27.86 6.77
C ALA A 118 2.35 -28.80 5.61
N ARG A 119 1.61 -28.68 4.49
CA ARG A 119 1.90 -29.40 3.25
C ARG A 119 2.24 -28.43 2.15
N TYR A 120 3.39 -28.61 1.54
CA TYR A 120 3.90 -27.82 0.40
C TYR A 120 3.79 -28.63 -0.89
N ASP A 121 3.75 -27.96 -2.05
CA ASP A 121 3.93 -28.59 -3.35
C ASP A 121 5.40 -28.56 -3.81
N GLU A 122 5.64 -29.01 -5.04
CA GLU A 122 6.96 -29.05 -5.68
C GLU A 122 7.60 -27.67 -5.85
N ASP A 123 6.78 -26.62 -5.95
CA ASP A 123 7.21 -25.22 -6.04
C ASP A 123 7.35 -24.55 -4.66
N ASN A 124 7.32 -25.34 -3.57
CA ASN A 124 7.38 -24.87 -2.18
C ASN A 124 6.22 -23.91 -1.80
N VAL A 125 5.08 -24.03 -2.47
CA VAL A 125 3.85 -23.28 -2.16
C VAL A 125 3.00 -24.07 -1.17
N LEU A 126 2.61 -23.41 -0.08
CA LEU A 126 1.75 -24.01 0.96
C LEU A 126 0.36 -24.37 0.38
N LYS A 127 0.02 -25.66 0.36
CA LYS A 127 -1.27 -26.19 -0.10
C LYS A 127 -2.27 -26.43 1.03
N ALA A 128 -1.78 -26.79 2.21
CA ALA A 128 -2.63 -27.05 3.37
C ALA A 128 -1.89 -26.71 4.66
N LEU A 129 -2.60 -26.08 5.59
CA LEU A 129 -2.14 -25.77 6.93
C LEU A 129 -3.19 -26.22 7.94
N PHE A 130 -2.77 -27.01 8.91
CA PHE A 130 -3.60 -27.50 9.99
C PHE A 130 -2.94 -27.18 11.33
N TRP A 131 -3.72 -26.77 12.31
CA TRP A 131 -3.22 -26.54 13.67
C TRP A 131 -4.27 -26.93 14.71
N VAL A 132 -3.79 -27.35 15.88
CA VAL A 132 -4.61 -27.67 17.05
C VAL A 132 -3.97 -27.04 18.26
N ASP A 133 -4.80 -26.32 19.00
CA ASP A 133 -4.38 -25.65 20.22
C ASP A 133 -4.12 -26.68 21.34
N GLY A 134 -3.15 -26.39 22.21
CA GLY A 134 -2.76 -27.37 23.24
C GLY A 134 -3.87 -27.72 24.23
N ARG A 135 -4.76 -26.76 24.49
CA ARG A 135 -5.91 -26.95 25.38
C ARG A 135 -6.94 -27.92 24.80
N THR A 136 -7.30 -27.76 23.53
CA THR A 136 -8.30 -28.63 22.87
C THR A 136 -7.77 -30.04 22.71
N ARG A 137 -6.47 -30.20 22.42
CA ARG A 137 -5.83 -31.52 22.34
C ARG A 137 -5.86 -32.28 23.68
N LYS A 138 -5.61 -31.58 24.80
CA LYS A 138 -5.71 -32.19 26.14
C LYS A 138 -7.14 -32.62 26.49
N MET A 139 -8.14 -31.82 26.15
CA MET A 139 -9.55 -32.17 26.41
C MET A 139 -10.02 -33.38 25.59
N HIS A 140 -9.48 -33.59 24.40
CA HIS A 140 -9.82 -34.76 23.58
C HIS A 140 -9.22 -36.07 24.15
N GLN A 141 -8.15 -36.02 24.95
CA GLN A 141 -7.60 -37.23 25.60
C GLN A 141 -8.44 -37.70 26.80
N SER A 142 -9.31 -36.84 27.33
CA SER A 142 -10.18 -37.14 28.49
C SER A 142 -11.59 -37.61 28.10
N TYR A 143 -11.88 -37.74 26.80
CA TYR A 143 -13.08 -38.39 26.26
C TYR A 143 -12.69 -39.76 25.68
#